data_AF-A0A660N0T9-F1
#
_entry.id   AF-A0A660N0T9-F1
#
_cell.length_a   1.000
_cell.length_b   1.000
_cell.length_c   1.000
_cell.angle_alpha   90.00
_cell.angle_beta   90.00
_cell.angle_gamma   90.00
#
_symmetry.space_group_name_H-M   'P 1'
#
loop_
_entity.id
_entity.type
_entity.pdbx_description
1 polymer ?
#
loop_
_entity_poly.entity_id
_entity_poly.type
_entity_poly.pdbx_seq_one_letter_code
_entity_poly.pdbx_strand_id
1 'polypeptide(L)'
;MKFIEWTSDLDTGFHDIDKQHQELVFHINKFYQANEAGDKERMSIVLFDLIASAHSHFEYEEKLMEDAHYPLVEPHRRVHQNFVNKLMDLHAKLHSGEDVSDELLTSLDGWLFRHIKINDKGYIHSVNEAGVYHDSPDYAAQLAAQSQEYGEVGHEEAVAPEPQSEPELAPEPVAPTLVFSLQDDAPKQPAPQPVEVKEAPKAP
;
A
#
# COMPACT_ATOMS: atom_id res chain seq x y z
N MET A 1 10.88 -23.74 -11.74
CA MET A 1 11.91 -22.88 -12.36
C MET A 1 11.94 -21.55 -11.62
N LYS A 2 13.04 -20.79 -11.71
CA LYS A 2 13.08 -19.40 -11.26
C LYS A 2 12.72 -18.52 -12.44
N PHE A 3 11.92 -17.49 -12.20
CA PHE A 3 11.60 -16.46 -13.18
C PHE A 3 12.74 -15.45 -13.27
N ILE A 4 13.27 -15.04 -12.11
CA ILE A 4 14.39 -14.11 -11.98
C ILE A 4 15.54 -14.80 -11.25
N GLU A 5 16.74 -14.66 -11.78
CA GLU A 5 17.98 -15.06 -11.12
C GLU A 5 18.77 -13.81 -10.72
N TRP A 6 19.22 -13.78 -9.46
CA TRP A 6 20.12 -12.73 -8.98
C TRP A 6 21.49 -12.88 -9.64
N THR A 7 22.05 -11.77 -10.10
CA THR A 7 23.36 -11.70 -10.73
C THR A 7 24.17 -10.56 -10.10
N SER A 8 25.49 -10.70 -10.05
CA SER A 8 26.37 -9.78 -9.31
C SER A 8 26.43 -8.36 -9.89
N ASP A 9 25.91 -8.13 -11.09
CA ASP A 9 25.77 -6.79 -11.68
C ASP A 9 24.66 -5.96 -11.03
N LEU A 10 23.82 -6.59 -10.19
CA LEU A 10 22.80 -5.94 -9.37
C LEU A 10 23.34 -5.46 -8.03
N ASP A 11 24.48 -5.99 -7.59
CA ASP A 11 25.08 -5.60 -6.33
C ASP A 11 25.36 -4.08 -6.34
N THR A 12 24.84 -3.42 -5.30
CA THR A 12 25.07 -2.00 -4.97
C THR A 12 26.36 -1.84 -4.18
N GLY A 13 26.82 -2.90 -3.50
CA GLY A 13 27.95 -2.85 -2.57
C GLY A 13 27.54 -2.45 -1.15
N PHE A 14 26.25 -2.18 -0.92
CA PHE A 14 25.64 -2.07 0.40
C PHE A 14 24.94 -3.39 0.71
N HIS A 15 25.53 -4.16 1.62
CA HIS A 15 25.20 -5.57 1.83
C HIS A 15 23.76 -5.83 2.30
N ASP A 16 23.25 -4.97 3.17
CA ASP A 16 21.87 -4.95 3.63
C ASP A 16 20.87 -4.54 2.54
N ILE A 17 21.23 -3.61 1.66
CA ILE A 17 20.42 -3.24 0.48
C ILE A 17 20.38 -4.42 -0.51
N ASP A 18 21.53 -5.02 -0.81
CA ASP A 18 21.62 -6.17 -1.71
C ASP A 18 20.78 -7.35 -1.18
N LYS A 19 20.75 -7.57 0.15
CA LYS A 19 19.85 -8.55 0.78
C LYS A 19 18.38 -8.21 0.61
N GLN A 20 18.00 -6.94 0.79
CA GLN A 20 16.62 -6.50 0.61
C GLN A 20 16.18 -6.68 -0.86
N HIS A 21 17.03 -6.35 -1.83
CA HIS A 21 16.76 -6.62 -3.24
C HIS A 21 16.63 -8.12 -3.55
N GLN A 22 17.48 -8.96 -2.94
CA GLN A 22 17.36 -10.41 -3.06
C GLN A 22 16.04 -10.95 -2.47
N GLU A 23 15.55 -10.35 -1.39
CA GLU A 23 14.25 -10.68 -0.79
C GLU A 23 13.09 -10.29 -1.73
N LEU A 24 13.16 -9.16 -2.43
CA LEU A 24 12.20 -8.83 -3.49
C LEU A 24 12.21 -9.88 -4.59
N VAL A 25 13.39 -10.28 -5.08
CA VAL A 25 13.54 -11.34 -6.08
C VAL A 25 12.99 -12.69 -5.57
N PHE A 26 13.14 -12.98 -4.28
CA PHE A 26 12.57 -14.17 -3.67
C PHE A 26 11.03 -14.17 -3.77
N HIS A 27 10.39 -13.08 -3.38
CA HIS A 27 8.93 -12.94 -3.47
C HIS A 27 8.42 -13.01 -4.92
N ILE A 28 9.12 -12.37 -5.87
CA ILE A 28 8.76 -12.44 -7.30
C ILE A 28 8.79 -13.89 -7.79
N ASN A 29 9.84 -14.64 -7.44
CA ASN A 29 9.95 -16.05 -7.81
C ASN A 29 8.88 -16.93 -7.14
N LYS A 30 8.47 -16.61 -5.91
CA LYS A 30 7.36 -17.29 -5.22
C LYS A 30 6.03 -17.00 -5.88
N PHE A 31 5.80 -15.76 -6.33
CA PHE A 31 4.61 -15.39 -7.07
C PHE A 31 4.53 -16.17 -8.38
N TYR A 32 5.63 -16.21 -9.14
CA TYR A 32 5.73 -16.99 -10.37
C TYR A 32 5.41 -18.47 -10.15
N GLN A 33 5.97 -19.09 -9.10
CA GLN A 33 5.69 -20.49 -8.77
C GLN A 33 4.22 -20.75 -8.41
N ALA A 34 3.59 -19.83 -7.69
CA ALA A 34 2.17 -19.93 -7.36
C ALA A 34 1.29 -19.80 -8.61
N ASN A 35 1.67 -18.91 -9.53
CA ASN A 35 1.00 -18.76 -10.83
C ASN A 35 1.10 -20.04 -11.67
N GLU A 36 2.29 -20.62 -11.80
CA GLU A 36 2.50 -21.88 -12.53
C GLU A 36 1.69 -23.05 -11.94
N ALA A 37 1.42 -23.01 -10.63
CA ALA A 37 0.58 -23.98 -9.94
C ALA A 37 -0.93 -23.69 -10.04
N GLY A 38 -1.33 -22.53 -10.58
CA GLY A 38 -2.72 -22.06 -10.59
C GLY A 38 -3.28 -21.72 -9.20
N ASP A 39 -2.41 -21.49 -8.21
CA ASP A 39 -2.77 -21.27 -6.81
C ASP A 39 -3.02 -19.78 -6.56
N LYS A 40 -4.24 -19.31 -6.85
CA LYS A 40 -4.63 -17.91 -6.75
C LYS A 40 -4.58 -17.36 -5.31
N GLU A 41 -4.88 -18.18 -4.30
CA GLU A 41 -4.79 -17.77 -2.90
C GLU A 41 -3.33 -17.48 -2.54
N ARG A 42 -2.42 -18.40 -2.87
CA ARG A 42 -0.99 -18.20 -2.64
C ARG A 42 -0.42 -17.05 -3.44
N MET A 43 -0.88 -16.82 -4.67
CA MET A 43 -0.49 -15.64 -5.45
C MET A 43 -0.86 -14.34 -4.72
N SER A 44 -2.06 -14.27 -4.13
CA SER A 44 -2.50 -13.09 -3.37
C SER A 44 -1.62 -12.86 -2.15
N ILE A 45 -1.34 -13.91 -1.37
CA ILE A 45 -0.49 -13.83 -0.17
C ILE A 45 0.91 -13.33 -0.55
N VAL A 46 1.54 -13.97 -1.54
CA VAL A 46 2.91 -13.61 -1.92
C VAL A 46 3.00 -12.21 -2.53
N LEU A 47 1.97 -11.78 -3.27
CA LEU A 47 1.92 -10.40 -3.78
C LEU A 47 1.80 -9.39 -2.63
N PHE A 48 1.02 -9.69 -1.58
CA PHE A 48 0.97 -8.85 -0.39
C PHE A 48 2.33 -8.79 0.33
N ASP A 49 3.01 -9.93 0.50
CA ASP A 49 4.35 -9.99 1.09
C ASP A 49 5.38 -9.19 0.26
N LEU A 50 5.31 -9.28 -1.07
CA LEU A 50 6.15 -8.50 -1.98
C LEU A 50 5.93 -6.99 -1.79
N ILE A 51 4.68 -6.56 -1.64
CA ILE A 51 4.35 -5.15 -1.43
C ILE A 51 4.91 -4.64 -0.09
N ALA A 52 4.73 -5.42 0.98
CA ALA A 52 5.27 -5.09 2.30
C ALA A 52 6.81 -5.01 2.26
N SER A 53 7.46 -5.99 1.62
CA SER A 53 8.91 -6.00 1.44
C SER A 53 9.41 -4.81 0.62
N ALA A 54 8.70 -4.43 -0.44
CA ALA A 54 9.04 -3.26 -1.26
C ALA A 54 8.91 -1.96 -0.47
N HIS A 55 7.82 -1.80 0.28
CA HIS A 55 7.59 -0.61 1.09
C HIS A 55 8.70 -0.41 2.13
N SER A 56 9.00 -1.44 2.93
CA SER A 56 10.05 -1.37 3.95
C SER A 56 11.43 -1.12 3.34
N HIS A 57 11.72 -1.71 2.18
CA HIS A 57 12.95 -1.47 1.45
C HIS A 57 13.08 -0.02 0.99
N PHE A 58 12.02 0.54 0.41
CA PHE A 58 12.01 1.93 -0.04
C PHE A 58 12.15 2.92 1.11
N GLU A 59 11.46 2.71 2.23
CA GLU A 59 11.63 3.56 3.43
C GLU A 59 13.09 3.57 3.91
N TYR A 60 13.77 2.42 3.84
CA TYR A 60 15.17 2.31 4.21
C TYR A 60 16.09 3.11 3.27
N GLU A 61 15.95 2.93 1.96
CA GLU A 61 16.75 3.68 0.98
C GLU A 61 16.47 5.18 1.04
N GLU A 62 15.21 5.56 1.20
CA GLU A 62 14.80 6.97 1.30
C GLU A 62 15.44 7.64 2.51
N LYS A 63 15.48 6.95 3.66
CA LYS A 63 16.16 7.46 4.85
C LYS A 63 17.66 7.63 4.61
N LEU A 64 18.32 6.66 3.98
CA LEU A 64 19.74 6.76 3.62
C LEU A 64 20.00 7.93 2.66
N MET A 65 19.15 8.12 1.66
CA MET A 65 19.24 9.23 0.71
C MET A 65 19.03 10.59 1.38
N GLU A 66 18.07 10.69 2.31
CA GLU A 66 17.83 11.90 3.10
C GLU A 66 19.04 12.26 3.96
N ASP A 67 19.60 11.29 4.69
CA ASP A 67 20.77 11.50 5.55
C ASP A 67 22.00 11.91 4.73
N ALA A 68 22.13 11.35 3.52
CA ALA A 68 23.18 11.71 2.57
C ALA A 68 22.94 13.04 1.84
N HIS A 69 21.81 13.71 2.08
CA HIS A 69 21.40 14.92 1.37
C HIS A 69 21.38 14.74 -0.17
N TYR A 70 20.96 13.56 -0.62
CA TYR A 70 20.93 13.23 -2.05
C TYR A 70 19.94 14.14 -2.81
N PRO A 71 20.39 14.89 -3.83
CA PRO A 71 19.58 15.94 -4.46
C PRO A 71 18.36 15.42 -5.23
N LEU A 72 18.33 14.13 -5.57
CA LEU A 72 17.25 13.51 -6.33
C LEU A 72 16.35 12.62 -5.46
N VAL A 73 16.38 12.79 -4.14
CA VAL A 73 15.55 11.98 -3.22
C VAL A 73 14.05 12.11 -3.54
N GLU A 74 13.53 13.32 -3.77
CA GLU A 74 12.10 13.53 -4.06
C GLU A 74 11.65 12.87 -5.38
N PRO A 75 12.37 13.00 -6.51
CA PRO A 75 12.13 12.18 -7.69
C PRO A 75 12.17 10.67 -7.43
N HIS A 76 13.11 10.19 -6.62
CA HIS A 76 13.26 8.76 -6.31
C HIS A 76 12.06 8.24 -5.51
N ARG A 77 11.61 8.96 -4.47
CA ARG A 77 10.38 8.63 -3.71
C ARG A 77 9.16 8.47 -4.60
N ARG A 78 9.01 9.32 -5.63
CA ARG A 78 7.89 9.21 -6.57
C ARG A 78 7.97 7.93 -7.42
N VAL A 79 9.18 7.49 -7.78
CA VAL A 79 9.38 6.23 -8.49
C VAL A 79 8.95 5.06 -7.61
N HIS A 80 9.33 5.07 -6.33
CA HIS A 80 8.88 4.09 -5.32
C HIS A 80 7.37 4.08 -5.15
N GLN A 81 6.77 5.25 -4.88
CA GLN A 81 5.33 5.37 -4.66
C GLN A 81 4.51 4.87 -5.85
N ASN A 82 4.93 5.20 -7.08
CA ASN A 82 4.27 4.73 -8.29
C ASN A 82 4.31 3.21 -8.42
N PHE A 83 5.44 2.60 -8.05
CA PHE A 83 5.58 1.15 -8.08
C PHE A 83 4.70 0.47 -7.02
N VAL A 84 4.70 0.95 -5.77
CA VAL A 84 3.83 0.42 -4.71
C VAL A 84 2.36 0.53 -5.10
N ASN A 85 1.93 1.69 -5.60
CA ASN A 85 0.55 1.89 -6.07
C ASN A 85 0.17 0.89 -7.17
N LYS A 86 1.08 0.67 -8.13
CA LYS A 86 0.87 -0.30 -9.20
C LYS A 86 0.68 -1.72 -8.65
N LEU A 87 1.47 -2.13 -7.68
CA LEU A 87 1.35 -3.46 -7.06
C LEU A 87 0.04 -3.59 -6.26
N MET A 88 -0.36 -2.55 -5.54
CA MET A 88 -1.64 -2.52 -4.81
C MET A 88 -2.83 -2.65 -5.77
N ASP A 89 -2.81 -1.94 -6.91
CA ASP A 89 -3.84 -2.05 -7.94
C ASP A 89 -3.92 -3.49 -8.50
N LEU A 90 -2.78 -4.11 -8.77
CA LEU A 90 -2.71 -5.50 -9.24
C LEU A 90 -3.20 -6.49 -8.18
N HIS A 91 -2.91 -6.24 -6.90
CA HIS A 91 -3.40 -7.05 -5.80
C HIS A 91 -4.93 -6.97 -5.68
N ALA A 92 -5.51 -5.77 -5.80
CA ALA A 92 -6.96 -5.59 -5.78
C ALA A 92 -7.66 -6.33 -6.93
N LYS A 93 -7.10 -6.27 -8.15
CA LYS A 93 -7.59 -7.03 -9.31
C LYS A 93 -7.45 -8.54 -9.13
N LEU A 94 -6.34 -9.01 -8.59
CA LEU A 94 -6.18 -10.44 -8.30
C LEU A 94 -7.25 -10.91 -7.30
N HIS A 95 -7.55 -10.09 -6.29
CA HIS A 95 -8.57 -10.39 -5.29
C HIS A 95 -9.99 -10.36 -5.87
N SER A 96 -10.26 -9.55 -6.89
CA SER A 96 -11.54 -9.57 -7.63
C SER A 96 -11.69 -10.77 -8.58
N GLY A 97 -10.65 -11.61 -8.69
CA GLY A 97 -10.63 -12.79 -9.55
C GLY A 97 -10.10 -12.54 -10.96
N GLU A 98 -9.57 -11.35 -11.24
CA GLU A 98 -8.91 -11.07 -12.52
C GLU A 98 -7.54 -11.74 -12.60
N ASP A 99 -7.15 -12.14 -13.83
CA ASP A 99 -5.80 -12.63 -14.07
C ASP A 99 -4.84 -11.47 -14.32
N VAL A 100 -3.93 -11.24 -13.37
CA VAL A 100 -2.93 -10.17 -13.43
C VAL A 100 -1.51 -10.68 -13.67
N SER A 101 -1.36 -11.99 -13.84
CA SER A 101 -0.07 -12.67 -13.70
C SER A 101 0.97 -12.17 -14.70
N ASP A 102 0.60 -12.09 -15.98
CA ASP A 102 1.48 -11.61 -17.04
C ASP A 102 1.82 -10.12 -16.89
N GLU A 103 0.82 -9.30 -16.54
CA GLU A 103 1.00 -7.85 -16.32
C GLU A 103 1.97 -7.60 -15.16
N LEU A 104 1.78 -8.33 -14.05
CA LEU A 104 2.61 -8.22 -12.86
C LEU A 104 4.03 -8.71 -13.11
N LEU A 105 4.20 -9.92 -13.65
CA LEU A 105 5.54 -10.49 -13.92
C LEU A 105 6.34 -9.63 -14.90
N THR A 106 5.70 -9.11 -15.96
CA THR A 106 6.35 -8.19 -16.91
C THR A 106 6.74 -6.86 -16.25
N SER A 107 5.87 -6.33 -15.38
CA SER A 107 6.16 -5.11 -14.64
C SER A 107 7.33 -5.31 -13.67
N LEU A 108 7.37 -6.43 -12.95
CA LEU A 108 8.40 -6.76 -11.96
C LEU A 108 9.76 -6.98 -12.61
N ASP A 109 9.83 -7.77 -13.67
CA ASP A 109 11.05 -8.02 -14.44
C ASP A 109 11.56 -6.71 -15.07
N GLY A 110 10.70 -5.95 -15.75
CA GLY A 110 11.14 -4.71 -16.40
C GLY A 110 11.59 -3.62 -15.42
N TRP A 111 10.93 -3.51 -14.27
CA TRP A 111 11.11 -2.40 -13.34
C TRP A 111 12.29 -2.64 -12.39
N LEU A 112 12.35 -3.77 -11.68
CA LEU A 112 13.30 -3.98 -10.59
C LEU A 112 14.75 -3.86 -11.06
N PHE A 113 15.10 -4.54 -12.14
CA PHE A 113 16.46 -4.50 -12.69
C PHE A 113 16.86 -3.11 -13.17
N ARG A 114 15.93 -2.38 -13.80
CA ARG A 114 16.18 -1.02 -14.28
C ARG A 114 16.34 -0.06 -13.10
N HIS A 115 15.51 -0.23 -12.07
CA HIS A 115 15.55 0.59 -10.87
C HIS A 115 16.89 0.42 -10.15
N ILE A 116 17.28 -0.80 -9.82
CA ILE A 116 18.56 -1.10 -9.16
C ILE A 116 19.74 -0.53 -9.95
N LYS A 117 19.79 -0.79 -11.27
CA LYS A 117 20.95 -0.41 -12.09
C LYS A 117 21.07 1.09 -12.37
N ILE A 118 19.97 1.84 -12.33
CA ILE A 118 19.95 3.25 -12.74
C ILE A 118 19.66 4.16 -11.55
N ASN A 119 18.59 3.88 -10.81
CA ASN A 119 18.13 4.71 -9.70
C ASN A 119 18.98 4.45 -8.45
N ASP A 120 19.06 3.19 -8.01
CA ASP A 120 19.67 2.86 -6.71
C ASP A 120 21.18 3.08 -6.76
N LYS A 121 21.80 2.67 -7.88
CA LYS A 121 23.21 2.99 -8.14
C LYS A 121 23.51 4.50 -8.20
N GLY A 122 22.50 5.33 -8.43
CA GLY A 122 22.63 6.79 -8.49
C GLY A 122 22.96 7.43 -7.14
N TYR A 123 22.42 6.92 -6.03
CA TYR A 123 22.64 7.51 -4.70
C TYR A 123 23.90 6.99 -3.99
N ILE A 124 24.48 5.87 -4.43
CA ILE A 124 25.61 5.18 -3.78
C ILE A 124 26.77 6.13 -3.48
N HIS A 125 27.15 6.97 -4.47
CA HIS A 125 28.26 7.89 -4.30
C HIS A 125 28.00 8.91 -3.20
N SER A 126 26.82 9.54 -3.19
CA SER A 126 26.43 10.51 -2.18
C SER A 126 26.37 9.90 -0.77
N VAL A 127 25.84 8.68 -0.65
CA VAL A 127 25.78 7.95 0.64
C VAL A 127 27.18 7.64 1.17
N ASN A 128 28.09 7.18 0.30
CA ASN A 128 29.48 6.93 0.68
C ASN A 128 30.24 8.20 1.06
N GLU A 129 30.08 9.30 0.31
CA GLU A 129 30.72 10.58 0.61
C GLU A 129 30.23 11.19 1.92
N ALA A 130 28.93 11.05 2.21
CA ALA A 130 28.35 11.52 3.46
C ALA A 130 28.74 10.67 4.68
N GLY A 131 29.22 9.43 4.45
CA GLY A 131 29.62 8.51 5.53
C GLY A 131 28.46 8.06 6.41
N VAL A 132 27.23 8.07 5.87
CA VAL A 132 25.99 7.74 6.60
C VAL A 132 25.65 6.25 6.58
N TYR A 133 26.28 5.50 5.68
CA TYR A 133 26.09 4.05 5.60
C TYR A 133 26.85 3.32 6.70
N HIS A 134 26.15 2.43 7.40
CA HIS A 134 26.72 1.49 8.34
C HIS A 134 26.17 0.09 8.04
N ASP A 135 27.05 -0.87 7.73
CA ASP A 135 26.64 -2.28 7.55
C ASP A 135 26.11 -2.81 8.88
N SER A 136 24.79 -2.78 9.05
CA SER A 136 24.09 -3.28 10.21
C SER A 136 23.12 -4.36 9.74
N PRO A 137 23.51 -5.65 9.79
CA PRO A 137 22.68 -6.74 9.31
C PRO A 137 21.30 -6.85 9.99
N ASP A 138 21.10 -6.19 11.14
CA ASP A 138 19.86 -6.21 11.91
C ASP A 138 19.02 -4.92 11.79
N TYR A 139 19.48 -3.88 11.08
CA TYR A 139 18.82 -2.56 11.09
C TYR A 139 17.47 -2.53 10.36
N ALA A 140 17.34 -3.23 9.22
CA ALA A 140 16.06 -3.36 8.53
C ALA A 140 15.01 -4.12 9.38
N ALA A 141 15.43 -5.15 10.12
CA ALA A 141 14.57 -5.87 11.05
C ALA A 141 14.15 -4.99 12.24
N GLN A 142 15.03 -4.09 12.70
CA GLN A 142 14.73 -3.12 13.76
C GLN A 142 13.73 -2.05 13.29
N LEU A 143 13.87 -1.52 12.07
CA LEU A 143 12.88 -0.58 11.51
C LEU A 143 11.51 -1.24 11.36
N ALA A 144 11.46 -2.46 10.81
CA ALA A 144 10.21 -3.20 10.65
C ALA A 144 9.53 -3.49 12.01
N ALA A 145 10.30 -3.82 13.05
CA ALA A 145 9.77 -4.01 14.40
C ALA A 145 9.27 -2.70 15.01
N GLN A 146 9.94 -1.57 14.75
CA GLN A 146 9.56 -0.26 15.27
C GLN A 146 8.29 0.30 14.61
N SER A 147 8.05 0.00 13.33
CA SER A 147 6.81 0.35 12.63
C SER A 147 5.59 -0.46 13.11
N GLN A 148 5.80 -1.61 13.77
CA GLN A 148 4.72 -2.41 14.37
C GLN A 148 4.29 -1.96 15.78
N GLU A 149 5.00 -1.02 16.41
CA GLU A 149 4.69 -0.53 17.76
C GLU A 149 3.53 0.51 17.78
N TYR A 150 3.15 1.08 16.64
CA TYR A 150 2.01 2.03 16.53
C TYR A 150 0.64 1.36 16.30
N GLY A 151 0.45 0.12 16.77
CA GLY A 151 -0.76 -0.68 16.53
C GLY A 151 -1.42 -1.31 17.76
N GLU A 152 -0.94 -1.09 18.99
CA GLU A 152 -1.70 -1.44 20.18
C GLU A 152 -2.63 -0.29 20.57
N VAL A 153 -3.87 -0.38 20.07
CA VAL A 153 -4.99 0.37 20.61
C VAL A 153 -5.14 -0.06 22.07
N GLY A 154 -4.66 0.79 22.99
CA GLY A 154 -4.90 0.62 24.40
C GLY A 154 -6.41 0.52 24.64
N HIS A 155 -6.87 -0.65 25.05
CA HIS A 155 -8.15 -0.79 25.71
C HIS A 155 -8.04 -0.06 27.06
N GLU A 156 -8.32 1.23 27.08
CA GLU A 156 -8.65 1.91 28.32
C GLU A 156 -10.00 1.34 28.80
N GLU A 157 -9.90 0.53 29.84
CA GLU A 157 -11.02 0.06 30.65
C GLU A 157 -11.78 1.29 31.16
N ALA A 158 -13.03 1.44 30.71
CA ALA A 158 -13.89 2.55 31.10
C ALA A 158 -14.18 2.50 32.60
N VAL A 159 -13.50 3.35 33.37
CA VAL A 159 -13.84 3.64 34.76
C VAL A 159 -15.08 4.55 34.77
N ALA A 160 -16.17 4.05 35.33
CA ALA A 160 -17.41 4.79 35.52
C ALA A 160 -17.19 6.00 36.46
N PRO A 161 -17.75 7.19 36.17
CA PRO A 161 -17.62 8.34 37.05
C PRO A 161 -18.56 8.23 38.27
N GLU A 162 -18.03 8.56 39.45
CA GLU A 162 -18.79 8.71 40.70
C GLU A 162 -19.83 9.85 40.63
N PRO A 163 -20.95 9.75 41.37
CA PRO A 163 -22.03 10.74 41.29
C PRO A 163 -21.70 12.01 42.08
N GLN A 164 -21.77 13.17 41.41
CA GLN A 164 -21.71 14.49 42.04
C GLN A 164 -23.11 14.95 42.49
N SER A 165 -23.15 15.58 43.65
CA SER A 165 -24.31 16.11 44.36
C SER A 165 -25.05 17.24 43.61
N GLU A 166 -26.39 17.14 43.57
CA GLU A 166 -27.34 18.10 43.00
C GLU A 166 -27.33 19.48 43.68
N PRO A 167 -27.69 20.56 42.95
CA PRO A 167 -28.32 21.73 43.54
C PRO A 167 -29.77 21.94 43.06
N GLU A 168 -30.62 22.09 44.06
CA GLU A 168 -31.97 22.66 44.23
C GLU A 168 -32.73 23.30 43.03
N LEU A 169 -33.99 22.87 42.87
CA LEU A 169 -35.03 23.31 41.92
C LEU A 169 -35.62 24.70 42.21
N ALA A 170 -35.96 25.44 41.15
CA ALA A 170 -36.95 26.53 41.16
C ALA A 170 -38.00 26.35 40.04
N PRO A 171 -39.26 26.80 40.21
CA PRO A 171 -40.42 26.22 39.53
C PRO A 171 -40.77 26.85 38.16
N GLU A 172 -41.40 26.03 37.31
CA GLU A 172 -41.85 26.34 35.95
C GLU A 172 -43.07 27.27 35.85
N PRO A 173 -43.29 27.92 34.68
CA PRO A 173 -44.62 28.29 34.23
C PRO A 173 -45.12 27.44 33.04
N VAL A 174 -46.32 26.90 33.26
CA VAL A 174 -47.26 26.17 32.40
C VAL A 174 -47.45 26.69 30.96
N ALA A 175 -47.57 25.73 30.03
CA ALA A 175 -47.86 25.89 28.61
C ALA A 175 -49.30 26.33 28.28
N PRO A 176 -49.57 26.68 27.01
CA PRO A 176 -50.82 26.27 26.39
C PRO A 176 -50.60 25.40 25.14
N THR A 177 -51.36 24.32 25.12
CA THR A 177 -51.58 23.35 24.04
C THR A 177 -52.17 24.01 22.79
N LEU A 178 -51.62 23.71 21.60
CA LEU A 178 -52.35 23.74 20.34
C LEU A 178 -52.07 22.49 19.51
N VAL A 179 -53.11 22.08 18.79
CA VAL A 179 -53.40 20.74 18.28
C VAL A 179 -53.39 20.76 16.74
N PHE A 180 -53.08 19.61 16.12
CA PHE A 180 -53.31 19.22 14.71
C PHE A 180 -52.44 19.94 13.65
N SER A 181 -51.90 19.33 12.58
CA SER A 181 -52.34 18.19 11.78
C SER A 181 -51.17 17.46 11.12
N LEU A 182 -51.36 16.16 10.86
CA LEU A 182 -50.56 15.32 9.96
C LEU A 182 -50.72 15.76 8.50
N GLN A 183 -49.61 15.87 7.76
CA GLN A 183 -49.61 15.75 6.30
C GLN A 183 -48.37 14.95 5.89
N ASP A 184 -48.62 13.72 5.42
CA ASP A 184 -47.69 12.91 4.64
C ASP A 184 -47.36 13.62 3.33
N ASP A 185 -46.08 13.78 3.01
CA ASP A 185 -45.64 14.08 1.65
C ASP A 185 -44.33 13.35 1.35
N ALA A 186 -44.47 12.16 0.75
CA ALA A 186 -43.37 11.36 0.24
C ALA A 186 -43.21 11.64 -1.27
N PRO A 187 -42.05 12.13 -1.76
CA PRO A 187 -41.82 12.26 -3.18
C PRO A 187 -41.47 10.92 -3.84
N LYS A 188 -42.22 10.65 -4.91
CA LYS A 188 -42.27 9.47 -5.78
C LYS A 188 -41.04 9.41 -6.70
N GLN A 189 -40.38 8.25 -6.78
CA GLN A 189 -39.30 8.01 -7.77
C GLN A 189 -39.85 8.05 -9.21
N PRO A 190 -39.11 8.61 -10.18
CA PRO A 190 -39.51 8.61 -11.58
C PRO A 190 -39.24 7.25 -12.27
N ALA A 191 -40.16 6.86 -13.17
CA ALA A 191 -40.09 5.63 -13.96
C ALA A 191 -38.99 5.68 -15.05
N PRO A 192 -38.40 4.53 -15.44
CA PRO A 192 -37.38 4.48 -16.48
C PRO A 192 -37.97 4.67 -17.89
N GLN A 193 -37.25 5.40 -18.74
CA GLN A 193 -37.62 5.63 -20.15
C GLN A 193 -37.17 4.46 -21.06
N PRO A 194 -37.85 4.18 -22.19
CA PRO A 194 -37.50 3.08 -23.08
C PRO A 194 -36.21 3.37 -23.88
N VAL A 195 -35.38 2.33 -24.04
CA VAL A 195 -34.15 2.36 -24.85
C VAL A 195 -34.50 2.19 -26.33
N GLU A 196 -34.13 3.17 -27.15
CA GLU A 196 -34.29 3.14 -28.61
C GLU A 196 -33.12 2.36 -29.24
N VAL A 197 -33.42 1.22 -29.87
CA VAL A 197 -32.43 0.38 -30.57
C VAL A 197 -32.19 0.97 -31.96
N LYS A 198 -30.99 1.51 -32.20
CA LYS A 198 -30.55 1.90 -33.55
C LYS A 198 -30.09 0.67 -34.33
N GLU A 199 -30.80 0.33 -35.40
CA GLU A 199 -30.37 -0.65 -36.40
C GLU A 199 -29.07 -0.22 -37.10
N ALA A 200 -28.16 -1.18 -37.29
CA ALA A 200 -26.92 -1.00 -38.03
C ALA A 200 -27.19 -0.95 -39.56
N PRO A 201 -26.46 -0.12 -40.33
CA PRO A 201 -26.62 -0.07 -41.77
C PRO A 201 -26.04 -1.32 -42.46
N LYS A 202 -26.81 -1.90 -43.39
CA LYS A 202 -26.33 -2.90 -44.37
C LYS A 202 -25.32 -2.25 -45.32
N ALA A 203 -24.15 -2.88 -45.45
CA ALA A 203 -23.18 -2.56 -46.49
C ALA A 203 -23.64 -3.11 -47.87
N PRO A 204 -23.25 -2.46 -48.98
CA PRO A 204 -23.58 -2.90 -50.35
C PRO A 204 -22.82 -4.15 -50.79
#